data_AF-A0A7C4QVU1-F1
#
_entry.id   AF-A0A7C4QVU1-F1
#
_cell.length_a   1.000
_cell.length_b   1.000
_cell.length_c   1.000
_cell.angle_alpha   90.00
_cell.angle_beta   90.00
_cell.angle_gamma   90.00
#
_symmetry.space_group_name_H-M   'P 1'
#
loop_
_entity.id
_entity.type
_entity.pdbx_description
1 polymer ?
#
loop_
_entity_poly.entity_id
_entity_poly.type
_entity_poly.pdbx_seq_one_letter_code
_entity_poly.pdbx_strand_id
1 'polypeptide(L)'
;MNQLLKAPKSPATDGDMTGFLTPDEPGMCDKPVPIQRPLSLAWVSDKLIAETQRLWSERYGREVSADEAIEIIQNIKRFAEMLLERSET
;
A
#
# COMPACT_ATOMS: atom_id res chain seq x y z
N MET A 1 25.16 -56.53 24.82
CA MET A 1 25.70 -56.21 23.47
C MET A 1 26.51 -54.91 23.55
N ASN A 2 27.67 -54.91 22.90
CA ASN A 2 28.81 -53.98 23.00
C ASN A 2 28.49 -52.50 22.69
N GLN A 3 29.01 -51.57 23.51
CA GLN A 3 30.13 -50.61 23.29
C GLN A 3 29.93 -49.50 22.24
N LEU A 4 30.04 -48.23 22.64
CA LEU A 4 31.07 -47.27 22.15
C LEU A 4 30.99 -45.89 22.86
N LEU A 5 32.15 -45.37 23.26
CA LEU A 5 32.40 -44.03 23.81
C LEU A 5 32.19 -42.91 22.77
N LYS A 6 31.60 -41.77 23.17
CA LYS A 6 32.08 -40.41 22.80
C LYS A 6 31.25 -39.31 23.49
N ALA A 7 31.92 -38.43 24.23
CA ALA A 7 31.51 -37.03 24.35
C ALA A 7 32.46 -36.18 23.48
N PRO A 8 32.27 -34.86 23.30
CA PRO A 8 31.07 -34.01 23.27
C PRO A 8 30.95 -33.32 21.89
N LYS A 9 29.86 -32.59 21.58
CA LYS A 9 29.87 -31.37 20.74
C LYS A 9 28.46 -30.79 20.60
N SER A 10 28.18 -29.72 21.32
CA SER A 10 27.25 -28.71 20.79
C SER A 10 27.95 -28.03 19.60
N PRO A 11 27.27 -27.85 18.47
CA PRO A 11 27.50 -26.69 17.64
C PRO A 11 26.33 -25.74 17.85
N ALA A 12 26.65 -24.58 18.43
CA ALA A 12 25.88 -23.38 18.17
C ALA A 12 25.79 -23.21 16.64
N THR A 13 24.58 -23.10 16.14
CA THR A 13 24.30 -22.35 14.92
C THR A 13 23.37 -21.24 15.34
N ASP A 14 23.85 -20.03 15.10
CA ASP A 14 23.32 -18.73 15.42
C ASP A 14 21.79 -18.70 15.47
N GLY A 15 21.28 -18.43 16.67
CA GLY A 15 19.98 -17.82 16.83
C GLY A 15 20.08 -16.40 16.30
N ASP A 16 20.02 -16.28 14.98
CA ASP A 16 19.82 -15.03 14.29
C ASP A 16 18.49 -14.46 14.80
N MET A 17 18.58 -13.40 15.59
CA MET A 17 17.43 -12.63 16.05
C MET A 17 16.81 -11.90 14.86
N THR A 18 16.10 -12.63 14.01
CA THR A 18 15.09 -12.03 13.15
C THR A 18 13.75 -12.51 13.67
N GLY A 19 13.21 -11.72 14.60
CA GLY A 19 11.83 -11.82 15.02
C GLY A 19 10.92 -11.48 13.85
N PHE A 20 10.67 -12.45 12.99
CA PHE A 20 9.53 -12.44 12.08
C PHE A 20 8.82 -13.77 12.23
N LEU A 21 7.89 -13.80 13.19
CA LEU A 21 6.79 -14.74 13.12
C LEU A 21 6.03 -14.39 11.84
N THR A 22 6.12 -15.26 10.83
CA THR A 22 5.11 -15.29 9.77
C THR A 22 3.80 -15.71 10.42
N PRO A 23 2.74 -14.89 10.37
CA PRO A 23 1.42 -15.40 10.70
C PRO A 23 0.98 -16.29 9.53
N ASP A 24 0.87 -17.59 9.80
CA ASP A 24 0.09 -18.49 8.97
C ASP A 24 -1.38 -18.09 9.02
N GLU A 25 -1.98 -18.10 7.83
CA GLU A 25 -3.38 -18.44 7.55
C GLU A 25 -4.47 -17.33 7.63
N PRO A 26 -5.58 -17.54 6.91
CA PRO A 26 -6.11 -16.59 5.95
C PRO A 26 -7.39 -15.94 6.45
N GLY A 27 -7.55 -14.68 6.07
CA GLY A 27 -8.80 -13.96 6.25
C GLY A 27 -8.80 -12.78 5.32
N MET A 28 -9.12 -13.02 4.04
CA MET A 28 -9.72 -11.98 3.20
C MET A 28 -11.03 -11.57 3.87
N CYS A 29 -10.91 -10.63 4.81
CA CYS A 29 -11.99 -9.75 5.14
C CYS A 29 -11.95 -8.70 4.05
N ASP A 30 -12.84 -8.81 3.06
CA ASP A 30 -13.17 -7.75 2.09
C ASP A 30 -13.86 -6.58 2.82
N LYS A 31 -13.28 -6.12 3.92
CA LYS A 31 -13.67 -4.90 4.58
C LYS A 31 -12.92 -3.81 3.83
N PRO A 32 -13.62 -2.84 3.20
CA PRO A 32 -12.94 -1.69 2.63
C PRO A 32 -12.12 -1.05 3.74
N VAL A 33 -10.79 -1.12 3.59
CA VAL A 33 -9.85 -0.45 4.49
C VAL A 33 -10.25 1.01 4.48
N PRO A 34 -10.59 1.62 5.63
CA PRO A 34 -10.89 3.04 5.67
C PRO A 34 -9.65 3.77 5.16
N ILE A 35 -9.76 4.38 3.99
CA ILE A 35 -8.70 5.26 3.46
C ILE A 35 -8.58 6.37 4.50
N GLN A 36 -7.48 6.39 5.27
CA GLN A 36 -7.24 7.49 6.20
C GLN A 36 -6.88 8.72 5.38
N ARG A 37 -7.90 9.46 4.98
CA ARG A 37 -7.75 10.65 4.12
C ARG A 37 -7.42 11.85 5.02
N PRO A 38 -6.34 12.59 4.76
CA PRO A 38 -6.12 13.89 5.37
C PRO A 38 -7.34 14.81 5.17
N LEU A 39 -7.65 15.69 6.12
CA LEU A 39 -8.77 16.64 6.03
C LEU A 39 -8.73 17.52 4.76
N SER A 40 -7.53 17.74 4.19
CA SER A 40 -7.33 18.42 2.90
C SER A 40 -7.99 17.69 1.70
N LEU A 41 -8.42 16.44 1.87
CA LEU A 41 -9.14 15.63 0.89
C LEU A 41 -10.64 15.49 1.19
N ALA A 42 -11.19 16.27 2.13
CA ALA A 42 -12.63 16.22 2.45
C ALA A 42 -13.53 16.55 1.24
N TRP A 43 -13.01 17.31 0.27
CA TRP A 43 -13.71 17.64 -0.98
C TRP A 43 -13.69 16.49 -2.01
N VAL A 44 -12.84 15.48 -1.82
CA VAL A 44 -12.74 14.31 -2.71
C VAL A 44 -13.70 13.24 -2.21
N SER A 45 -14.70 12.90 -3.03
CA SER A 45 -15.64 11.82 -2.72
C SER A 45 -15.06 10.45 -3.10
N ASP A 46 -15.49 9.39 -2.40
CA ASP A 46 -15.07 8.02 -2.73
C ASP A 46 -15.51 7.63 -4.15
N LYS A 47 -16.65 8.15 -4.62
CA LYS A 47 -17.12 7.99 -6.01
C LYS A 47 -16.14 8.59 -7.02
N LEU A 48 -15.60 9.77 -6.73
CA LEU A 48 -14.61 10.42 -7.60
C LEU A 48 -13.30 9.61 -7.65
N ILE A 49 -12.87 9.06 -6.51
CA ILE A 49 -11.70 8.17 -6.44
C ILE A 49 -11.94 6.92 -7.29
N ALA A 50 -13.06 6.22 -7.08
CA ALA A 50 -13.38 5.00 -7.81
C ALA A 50 -13.47 5.22 -9.34
N GLU A 51 -14.09 6.32 -9.77
CA GLU A 51 -14.18 6.63 -11.20
C GLU A 51 -12.82 7.00 -11.79
N THR A 52 -11.98 7.71 -11.02
CA THR A 52 -10.60 8.01 -11.43
C THR A 52 -9.79 6.73 -11.56
N GLN A 53 -9.85 5.82 -10.59
CA GLN A 53 -9.18 4.53 -10.69
C GLN A 53 -9.62 3.77 -11.94
N ARG A 54 -10.93 3.68 -12.21
CA ARG A 54 -11.47 2.97 -13.38
C ARG A 54 -10.94 3.55 -14.69
N LEU A 55 -11.08 4.86 -14.89
CA LEU A 55 -10.69 5.52 -16.14
C LEU A 55 -9.18 5.46 -16.39
N TRP A 56 -8.39 5.69 -15.35
CA TRP A 56 -6.94 5.74 -15.48
C TRP A 56 -6.32 4.34 -15.53
N SER A 57 -6.94 3.34 -14.89
CA SER A 57 -6.48 1.96 -15.02
C SER A 57 -6.64 1.44 -16.45
N GLU A 58 -7.80 1.72 -17.06
CA GLU A 58 -8.04 1.41 -18.47
C GLU A 58 -7.04 2.13 -19.36
N ARG A 59 -6.79 3.42 -19.09
CA ARG A 59 -5.90 4.25 -19.92
C ARG A 59 -4.43 3.86 -19.84
N TYR A 60 -3.97 3.42 -18.67
CA TYR A 60 -2.59 3.02 -18.42
C TYR A 60 -2.34 1.54 -18.67
N GLY A 61 -3.39 0.71 -18.77
CA GLY A 61 -3.26 -0.73 -18.92
C GLY A 61 -2.75 -1.44 -17.66
N ARG A 62 -2.86 -0.80 -16.49
CA ARG A 62 -2.52 -1.36 -15.18
C ARG A 62 -3.48 -0.83 -14.12
N GLU A 63 -3.60 -1.53 -13.01
CA GLU A 63 -4.38 -1.04 -11.87
C GLU A 63 -3.79 0.25 -11.29
N VAL A 64 -4.66 1.21 -11.01
CA VAL A 64 -4.37 2.49 -10.33
C VAL A 64 -4.89 2.40 -8.90
N SER A 65 -3.99 2.61 -7.93
CA SER A 65 -4.35 2.57 -6.51
C SER A 65 -5.19 3.78 -6.10
N ALA A 66 -5.81 3.71 -4.92
CA ALA A 66 -6.58 4.84 -4.39
C ALA A 66 -5.70 6.07 -4.14
N ASP A 67 -4.47 5.87 -3.65
CA ASP A 67 -3.50 6.94 -3.43
C ASP A 67 -3.09 7.60 -4.75
N GLU A 68 -2.82 6.79 -5.77
CA GLU A 68 -2.48 7.30 -7.10
C GLU A 68 -3.65 8.07 -7.73
N ALA A 69 -4.88 7.57 -7.58
CA ALA A 69 -6.07 8.30 -8.01
C ALA A 69 -6.24 9.64 -7.29
N ILE A 70 -5.96 9.69 -5.98
CA ILE A 70 -5.95 10.93 -5.19
C ILE A 70 -4.90 11.91 -5.73
N GLU A 71 -3.69 11.44 -6.05
CA GLU A 71 -2.64 12.28 -6.63
C GLU A 71 -3.05 12.85 -7.99
N ILE A 72 -3.64 12.03 -8.86
CA ILE A 72 -4.16 12.47 -10.16
C ILE A 72 -5.21 13.58 -9.97
N ILE A 73 -6.16 13.40 -9.05
CA ILE A 73 -7.20 14.38 -8.74
C ILE A 73 -6.57 15.70 -8.23
N GLN A 74 -5.57 15.62 -7.34
CA GLN A 74 -4.87 16.80 -6.84
C GLN A 74 -4.12 17.54 -7.96
N ASN A 75 -3.46 16.81 -8.86
CA ASN A 75 -2.73 17.40 -9.98
C ASN A 75 -3.69 18.14 -10.93
N ILE A 76 -4.87 17.58 -11.20
CA ILE A 76 -5.91 18.23 -12.00
C ILE A 76 -6.41 19.51 -11.32
N LYS A 77 -6.66 19.49 -10.00
CA LYS A 77 -7.06 20.69 -9.26
C LYS A 77 -6.01 21.80 -9.36
N ARG A 78 -4.75 21.48 -9.08
CA ARG A 78 -3.64 22.46 -9.16
C ARG A 78 -3.49 23.02 -10.58
N PHE A 79 -3.67 22.19 -11.60
CA PHE A 79 -3.63 22.63 -12.98
C PHE A 79 -4.78 23.60 -13.30
N ALA A 80 -6.00 23.30 -12.87
CA ALA A 80 -7.15 24.19 -13.04
C ALA A 80 -6.95 25.54 -12.30
N GLU A 81 -6.45 25.50 -11.07
CA GLU A 81 -6.12 26.71 -10.29
C GLU A 81 -5.08 27.58 -11.01
N MET A 82 -4.03 26.97 -11.55
CA MET A 82 -3.00 27.67 -12.33
C MET A 82 -3.57 28.33 -13.60
N LEU A 83 -4.50 27.66 -14.29
CA LEU A 83 -5.15 28.23 -15.48
C LEU A 83 -6.05 29.43 -15.14
N LEU A 84 -6.74 29.38 -14.00
CA LEU A 84 -7.59 30.48 -13.53
C LEU A 84 -6.74 31.69 -13.14
N GLU A 85 -5.67 31.50 -12.37
CA GLU A 85 -4.76 32.59 -11.96
C GLU A 85 -4.17 33.34 -13.18
N ARG A 86 -3.83 32.61 -14.25
CA ARG A 86 -3.30 33.18 -15.50
C ARG A 86 -4.33 33.97 -16.31
N SER A 87 -5.63 33.73 -16.09
CA SER A 87 -6.70 34.41 -16.83
C SER A 87 -7.11 35.75 -16.22
N GLU A 88 -6.65 36.04 -15.00
CA GLU A 88 -6.92 37.29 -14.27
C GLU A 88 -5.83 38.36 -14.46
N THR A 89 -4.84 38.10 -15.31
CA THR A 89 -3.74 39.02 -15.72
C THR A 89 -3.78 39.35 -17.20
#